data_AF-A0A1F8PLQ8-F1
#
_entry.id   AF-A0A1F8PLQ8-F1
#
_cell.length_a   1.000
_cell.length_b   1.000
_cell.length_c   1.000
_cell.angle_alpha   90.00
_cell.angle_beta   90.00
_cell.angle_gamma   90.00
#
_symmetry.space_group_name_H-M   'P 1'
#
loop_
_entity.id
_entity.type
_entity.pdbx_description
1 polymer ?
#
loop_
_entity_poly.entity_id
_entity_poly.type
_entity_poly.pdbx_seq_one_letter_code
_entity_poly.pdbx_strand_id
1 'polypeptide(L)'
;MARIKDAFRGFDPVKVSKLTGAEMEALAQDTRIIRNRLKIQAIAGNARRMLELDKEYKGFRNYLRSKKTYDELTTDLRKQFKFLGDMGSYHFLWVVGEKVPDWEKWAATHMGKGR
;
A
#
# COMPACT_ATOMS: atom_id res chain seq x y z
N MET A 1 22.83 2.96 12.61
CA MET A 1 22.20 3.04 11.27
C MET A 1 20.69 3.05 11.44
N ALA A 2 19.98 4.05 10.93
CA ALA A 2 18.51 4.06 10.99
C ALA A 2 17.96 3.19 9.85
N ARG A 3 17.13 2.20 10.18
CA ARG A 3 16.50 1.32 9.19
C ARG A 3 15.24 2.00 8.65
N ILE A 4 14.80 1.63 7.45
CA ILE A 4 13.55 2.16 6.85
C ILE A 4 12.35 2.06 7.81
N LYS A 5 12.32 1.02 8.64
CA LYS A 5 11.32 0.84 9.69
C LYS A 5 11.32 1.98 10.70
N ASP A 6 12.48 2.45 11.13
CA ASP A 6 12.60 3.52 12.13
C ASP A 6 12.18 4.86 11.52
N ALA A 7 12.56 5.11 10.26
CA ALA A 7 12.20 6.30 9.50
C ALA A 7 10.67 6.46 9.34
N PHE A 8 9.94 5.34 9.18
CA PHE A 8 8.48 5.31 9.13
C PHE A 8 7.84 4.92 10.47
N ARG A 9 8.49 5.24 11.60
CA ARG A 9 7.92 5.11 12.95
C ARG A 9 7.39 3.70 13.26
N GLY A 10 8.11 2.68 12.80
CA GLY A 10 7.73 1.27 12.96
C GLY A 10 6.66 0.77 11.99
N PHE A 11 6.29 1.58 10.98
CA PHE A 11 5.11 1.39 10.13
C PHE A 11 3.79 1.38 10.89
N ASP A 12 3.74 2.02 12.05
CA ASP A 12 2.48 2.27 12.76
C ASP A 12 1.62 3.23 11.92
N PRO A 13 0.43 2.81 11.46
CA PRO A 13 -0.37 3.60 10.55
C PRO A 13 -0.87 4.90 11.18
N VAL A 14 -1.12 4.94 12.48
CA VAL A 14 -1.53 6.16 13.20
C VAL A 14 -0.37 7.15 13.27
N LYS A 15 0.85 6.66 13.44
CA LYS A 15 2.04 7.53 13.46
C LYS A 15 2.44 7.99 12.07
N VAL A 16 2.36 7.11 11.08
CA VAL A 16 2.73 7.39 9.68
C VAL A 16 1.73 8.35 9.02
N SER A 17 0.44 8.20 9.31
CA SER A 17 -0.61 9.10 8.81
C SER A 17 -0.44 10.56 9.24
N LYS A 18 0.27 10.78 10.36
CA LYS A 18 0.56 12.09 10.95
C LYS A 18 1.89 12.71 10.49
N LEU A 19 2.60 12.11 9.53
CA LEU A 19 3.82 12.72 8.99
C LEU A 19 3.50 14.05 8.32
N THR A 20 4.19 15.10 8.75
CA THR A 20 4.01 16.46 8.22
C THR A 20 4.80 16.64 6.92
N GLY A 21 4.47 17.68 6.15
CA GLY A 21 5.22 18.06 4.95
C GLY A 21 6.72 18.23 5.22
N ALA A 22 7.07 18.92 6.30
CA ALA A 22 8.45 19.15 6.69
C ALA A 22 9.19 17.84 7.05
N GLU A 23 8.55 16.93 7.78
CA GLU A 23 9.13 15.62 8.10
C GLU A 23 9.31 14.77 6.84
N MET A 24 8.34 14.79 5.92
CA MET A 24 8.45 14.08 4.65
C MET A 24 9.58 14.64 3.77
N GLU A 25 9.80 15.95 3.78
CA GLU A 25 10.92 16.58 3.08
C GLU A 25 12.27 16.23 3.73
N ALA A 26 12.36 16.23 5.07
CA ALA A 26 13.56 15.78 5.76
C ALA A 26 13.88 14.30 5.45
N LEU A 27 12.86 13.44 5.42
CA LEU A 27 12.99 12.05 5.00
C LEU A 27 13.45 11.91 3.54
N ALA A 28 13.00 12.79 2.64
CA ALA A 28 13.41 12.77 1.24
C ALA A 28 14.90 13.10 1.02
N GLN A 29 15.51 13.84 1.94
CA GLN A 29 16.94 14.17 1.94
C GLN A 29 17.81 13.08 2.60
N ASP A 30 17.20 12.16 3.35
CA ASP A 30 17.93 11.06 4.01
C ASP A 30 18.33 10.00 2.98
N THR A 31 19.63 9.89 2.75
CA THR A 31 20.24 8.96 1.78
C THR A 31 20.10 7.50 2.18
N ARG A 32 19.70 7.20 3.42
CA ARG A 32 19.52 5.85 3.95
C ARG A 32 18.14 5.26 3.63
N ILE A 33 17.22 6.07 3.11
CA ILE A 33 15.85 5.64 2.77
C ILE A 33 15.50 5.93 1.30
N ILE A 34 14.25 5.61 0.93
CA ILE A 34 13.72 5.87 -0.40
C ILE A 34 13.75 7.39 -0.68
N ARG A 35 14.74 7.85 -1.45
CA ARG A 35 14.87 9.23 -1.95
C ARG A 35 13.87 9.56 -3.05
N ASN A 36 12.60 9.22 -2.85
CA ASN A 36 11.52 9.54 -3.76
C ASN A 36 10.40 10.21 -2.97
N ARG A 37 10.31 11.54 -3.10
CA ARG A 37 9.30 12.37 -2.44
C ARG A 37 7.88 11.86 -2.67
N LEU A 38 7.55 11.43 -3.88
CA LEU A 38 6.22 10.92 -4.21
C LEU A 38 5.90 9.63 -3.44
N LYS A 39 6.88 8.72 -3.30
CA LYS A 39 6.70 7.49 -2.50
C LYS A 39 6.54 7.79 -1.02
N ILE A 40 7.30 8.72 -0.45
CA ILE A 40 7.17 9.12 0.96
C ILE A 40 5.78 9.73 1.22
N GLN A 41 5.35 10.66 0.37
CA GLN A 41 4.03 11.27 0.47
C GLN A 41 2.91 10.25 0.32
N ALA A 42 3.07 9.30 -0.62
CA ALA A 42 2.13 8.21 -0.79
C ALA A 42 2.04 7.30 0.44
N ILE A 43 3.14 7.01 1.14
CA ILE A 43 3.11 6.20 2.37
C ILE A 43 2.23 6.87 3.44
N ALA A 44 2.42 8.17 3.70
CA ALA A 44 1.60 8.91 4.65
C ALA A 44 0.12 9.02 4.21
N GLY A 45 -0.13 9.22 2.91
CA GLY A 45 -1.48 9.25 2.34
C GLY A 45 -2.19 7.90 2.41
N ASN A 46 -1.50 6.82 2.06
CA ASN A 46 -2.00 5.46 2.12
C ASN A 46 -2.31 5.05 3.57
N ALA A 47 -1.45 5.41 4.53
CA ALA A 47 -1.71 5.15 5.95
C ALA A 47 -2.98 5.85 6.44
N ARG A 48 -3.20 7.12 6.05
CA ARG A 48 -4.46 7.84 6.33
C ARG A 48 -5.65 7.10 5.75
N ARG A 49 -5.59 6.74 4.46
CA ARG A 49 -6.70 6.09 3.79
C ARG A 49 -7.02 4.71 4.38
N MET A 50 -6.00 3.95 4.77
CA MET A 50 -6.18 2.66 5.43
C MET A 50 -6.93 2.80 6.76
N LEU A 51 -6.61 3.82 7.57
CA LEU A 51 -7.31 4.08 8.85
C LEU A 51 -8.76 4.52 8.64
N GLU A 52 -9.04 5.31 7.60
CA GLU A 52 -10.41 5.69 7.24
C GLU A 52 -11.25 4.46 6.86
N LEU A 53 -10.71 3.59 6.00
CA LEU A 53 -11.35 2.34 5.61
C LEU A 53 -11.50 1.37 6.79
N ASP A 54 -10.51 1.29 7.67
CA ASP A 54 -10.59 0.52 8.90
C ASP A 54 -11.77 0.99 9.77
N LYS A 55 -11.94 2.31 9.93
CA LYS A 55 -13.07 2.87 10.68
C LYS A 55 -14.41 2.63 9.97
N GLU A 56 -14.48 2.85 8.66
CA GLU A 56 -15.70 2.70 7.84
C GLU A 56 -16.23 1.26 7.85
N TYR A 57 -15.35 0.28 7.72
CA TYR A 57 -15.70 -1.14 7.65
C TYR A 57 -15.56 -1.88 8.99
N LYS A 58 -15.28 -1.15 10.09
CA LYS A 58 -15.01 -1.70 11.43
C LYS A 58 -13.90 -2.78 11.40
N GLY A 59 -12.85 -2.50 10.64
CA GLY A 59 -11.68 -3.36 10.45
C GLY A 59 -11.24 -3.37 8.98
N PHE A 60 -9.95 -3.13 8.73
CA PHE A 60 -9.41 -3.13 7.37
C PHE A 60 -9.55 -4.50 6.68
N ARG A 61 -9.49 -5.59 7.45
CA ARG A 61 -9.78 -6.94 6.93
C ARG A 61 -11.23 -7.08 6.44
N ASN A 62 -12.19 -6.44 7.11
CA ASN A 62 -13.58 -6.44 6.67
C ASN A 62 -13.73 -5.64 5.37
N TYR A 63 -12.98 -4.54 5.22
CA TYR A 63 -12.89 -3.83 3.95
C TYR A 63 -12.37 -4.74 2.83
N LEU A 64 -11.26 -5.46 3.03
CA LEU A 64 -10.73 -6.39 2.02
C LEU A 64 -11.74 -7.46 1.61
N ARG A 65 -12.57 -7.92 2.56
CA ARG A 65 -13.60 -8.95 2.36
C ARG A 65 -14.97 -8.41 1.96
N SER A 66 -15.11 -7.09 1.83
CA SER A 66 -16.38 -6.46 1.44
C SER A 66 -16.69 -6.62 -0.04
N LYS A 67 -15.68 -6.92 -0.85
CA LYS A 67 -15.79 -7.05 -2.31
C LYS A 67 -16.11 -8.49 -2.68
N LYS A 68 -16.89 -8.68 -3.74
CA LYS A 68 -17.38 -10.01 -4.15
C LYS A 68 -16.34 -10.76 -4.98
N THR A 69 -15.55 -10.02 -5.76
CA THR A 69 -14.57 -10.61 -6.67
C THR A 69 -13.18 -10.01 -6.47
N TYR A 70 -12.16 -10.75 -6.90
CA TYR A 70 -10.78 -10.28 -6.89
C TYR A 70 -10.59 -9.01 -7.74
N ASP A 71 -11.21 -8.96 -8.92
CA ASP A 71 -11.08 -7.82 -9.83
C ASP A 71 -11.73 -6.55 -9.27
N GLU A 72 -12.87 -6.67 -8.58
CA GLU A 72 -13.49 -5.56 -7.85
C GLU A 72 -12.57 -5.06 -6.73
N LEU A 73 -11.95 -5.98 -5.99
CA LEU A 73 -11.03 -5.64 -4.90
C LEU A 73 -9.77 -4.94 -5.40
N THR A 74 -9.10 -5.48 -6.41
CA THR A 74 -7.89 -4.86 -6.97
C THR A 74 -8.20 -3.52 -7.63
N THR A 75 -9.34 -3.39 -8.31
CA THR A 75 -9.81 -2.11 -8.87
C THR A 75 -10.04 -1.08 -7.78
N ASP A 76 -10.67 -1.45 -6.66
CA ASP A 76 -10.89 -0.56 -5.53
C ASP A 76 -9.56 -0.18 -4.87
N LEU A 77 -8.70 -1.16 -4.56
CA LEU A 77 -7.38 -0.94 -3.99
C LEU A 77 -6.54 0.04 -4.81
N ARG A 78 -6.52 -0.12 -6.14
CA ARG A 78 -5.82 0.79 -7.07
C ARG A 78 -6.37 2.22 -7.05
N LYS A 79 -7.67 2.40 -6.76
CA LYS A 79 -8.31 3.72 -6.64
C LYS A 79 -8.01 4.35 -5.27
N GLN A 80 -8.01 3.57 -4.21
CA GLN A 80 -7.83 4.06 -2.84
C GLN A 80 -6.36 4.36 -2.51
N PHE A 81 -5.42 3.60 -3.07
CA PHE A 81 -4.01 3.63 -2.67
C PHE A 81 -3.08 3.99 -3.82
N LYS A 82 -2.11 4.88 -3.53
CA LYS A 82 -1.04 5.24 -4.48
C LYS A 82 0.04 4.17 -4.49
N PHE A 83 0.64 3.94 -5.67
CA PHE A 83 1.66 2.90 -5.90
C PHE A 83 1.21 1.47 -5.61
N LEU A 84 -0.11 1.22 -5.64
CA LEU A 84 -0.69 -0.12 -5.51
C LEU A 84 -1.28 -0.56 -6.85
N GLY A 85 -0.42 -0.80 -7.85
CA GLY A 85 -0.83 -1.28 -9.18
C GLY A 85 -1.25 -2.76 -9.17
N ASP A 86 -1.39 -3.39 -10.35
CA ASP A 86 -1.83 -4.79 -10.46
C ASP A 86 -0.92 -5.76 -9.70
N MET A 87 0.40 -5.69 -9.98
CA MET A 87 1.41 -6.47 -9.27
C MET A 87 1.47 -6.17 -7.76
N GLY A 88 1.36 -4.90 -7.40
CA GLY A 88 1.38 -4.48 -6.00
C GLY A 88 0.17 -5.01 -5.24
N SER A 89 -1.01 -4.97 -5.86
CA SER A 89 -2.26 -5.46 -5.28
C SER A 89 -2.24 -6.97 -5.12
N TYR A 90 -1.80 -7.71 -6.14
CA TYR A 90 -1.65 -9.16 -6.08
C TYR A 90 -0.73 -9.57 -4.92
N HIS A 91 0.48 -9.02 -4.90
CA HIS A 91 1.47 -9.38 -3.89
C HIS A 91 1.03 -8.96 -2.48
N PHE A 92 0.41 -7.78 -2.34
CA PHE A 92 -0.15 -7.34 -1.07
C PHE A 92 -1.17 -8.35 -0.53
N LEU A 93 -2.19 -8.70 -1.33
CA LEU A 93 -3.24 -9.64 -0.94
C LEU A 93 -2.70 -11.02 -0.60
N TRP A 94 -1.72 -11.50 -1.37
CA TRP A 94 -1.02 -12.75 -1.10
C TRP A 94 -0.28 -12.72 0.24
N VAL A 95 0.51 -11.67 0.52
CA VAL A 95 1.26 -11.53 1.78
C VAL A 95 0.34 -11.45 3.00
N VAL A 96 -0.80 -10.77 2.90
CA VAL A 96 -1.76 -10.67 4.01
C VAL A 96 -2.68 -11.89 4.12
N GLY A 97 -2.49 -12.91 3.27
CA GLY A 97 -3.23 -14.17 3.32
C GLY A 97 -4.68 -14.07 2.85
N GLU A 98 -5.01 -13.08 2.03
CA GLU A 98 -6.30 -13.02 1.34
C GLU A 98 -6.29 -13.90 0.09
N LYS A 99 -7.48 -14.29 -0.38
CA LYS A 99 -7.62 -15.16 -1.55
C LYS A 99 -7.19 -14.41 -2.81
N VAL A 100 -6.17 -14.92 -3.49
CA VAL A 100 -5.71 -14.44 -4.79
C VAL A 100 -5.86 -15.53 -5.85
N PRO A 101 -6.02 -15.18 -7.14
CA PRO A 101 -6.01 -16.16 -8.21
C PRO A 101 -4.66 -16.88 -8.31
N ASP A 102 -4.68 -18.02 -9.00
CA ASP A 102 -3.47 -18.73 -9.37
C ASP A 102 -2.49 -17.80 -10.11
N TRP A 103 -1.22 -17.86 -9.71
CA TRP A 103 -0.19 -16.95 -10.19
C TRP A 103 0.00 -17.03 -11.70
N GLU A 104 0.06 -18.23 -12.27
CA GLU A 104 0.32 -18.41 -13.70
C GLU A 104 -0.83 -17.86 -14.55
N LYS A 105 -2.07 -18.17 -14.14
CA LYS A 105 -3.29 -17.67 -14.79
C LYS A 105 -3.40 -16.14 -14.69
N TRP A 106 -3.10 -15.58 -13.53
CA TRP A 106 -3.16 -14.15 -13.30
C TRP A 106 -2.04 -13.42 -14.07
N ALA A 107 -0.80 -13.92 -14.01
CA ALA A 107 0.34 -13.33 -14.71
C ALA A 107 0.13 -13.32 -16.23
N ALA A 108 -0.44 -14.38 -16.81
CA ALA A 108 -0.73 -14.44 -18.25
C ALA A 108 -1.64 -13.30 -18.75
N THR A 109 -2.51 -12.78 -17.89
CA THR A 109 -3.51 -11.75 -18.22
C THR A 109 -3.09 -10.34 -17.78
N HIS A 110 -2.25 -10.22 -16.74
CA HIS A 110 -1.90 -8.94 -16.11
C HIS A 110 -0.42 -8.54 -16.27
N MET A 111 0.45 -9.51 -16.55
CA MET A 111 1.86 -9.31 -16.88
C MET A 111 2.08 -9.70 -18.34
N GLY A 112 1.50 -8.94 -19.26
CA GLY A 112 1.82 -9.09 -20.68
C GLY A 112 3.34 -9.13 -20.87
N LYS A 113 3.82 -10.08 -21.71
CA LYS A 113 5.25 -10.32 -22.00
C LYS A 113 6.00 -8.99 -21.99
N GLY A 114 6.98 -8.87 -21.10
CA GLY A 114 7.79 -7.67 -20.93
C GLY A 114 8.16 -7.09 -22.29
N ARG A 115 7.86 -5.80 -22.47
CA ARG A 115 8.54 -4.98 -23.46
C ARG A 115 9.79 -4.41 -22.81
#